data_AF-A0A1Q3QBT4-F1
#
_entry.id   AF-A0A1Q3QBT4-F1
#
_cell.length_a   1.000
_cell.length_b   1.000
_cell.length_c   1.000
_cell.angle_alpha   90.00
_cell.angle_beta   90.00
_cell.angle_gamma   90.00
#
_symmetry.space_group_name_H-M   'P 1'
#
loop_
_entity.id
_entity.type
_entity.pdbx_description
1 polymer ?
#
loop_
_entity_poly.entity_id
_entity_poly.type
_entity_poly.pdbx_seq_one_letter_code
_entity_poly.pdbx_strand_id
1 'polypeptide(L)'
;MIYLNIISFIPYVQLHEFEALLLADPERLVSLYPDKKTAVDRLQREILGMHPEDINEKPSSAPSKRIIKYIPEYEGQKAQVAPLVVEDIGLLRLRERCSHFNDWITKLEGLTATV
;
A
#
# COMPACT_ATOMS: atom_id res chain seq x y z
N MET A 1 3.60 33.13 -20.25
CA MET A 1 3.81 32.69 -18.86
C MET A 1 2.45 32.28 -18.32
N ILE A 2 2.11 30.99 -18.42
CA ILE A 2 0.80 30.48 -18.02
C ILE A 2 0.84 30.36 -16.49
N TYR A 3 0.13 31.22 -15.78
CA TYR A 3 -0.11 31.06 -14.36
C TYR A 3 -1.04 29.84 -14.19
N LEU A 4 -0.49 28.68 -13.87
CA LEU A 4 -1.27 27.59 -13.33
C LEU A 4 -1.81 28.05 -11.98
N ASN A 5 -3.11 28.32 -11.97
CA ASN A 5 -3.85 28.65 -10.76
C ASN A 5 -4.00 27.37 -9.92
N ILE A 6 -3.07 27.10 -9.00
CA ILE A 6 -3.02 25.89 -8.14
C ILE A 6 -4.08 25.99 -7.02
N ILE A 7 -5.34 26.28 -7.34
CA ILE A 7 -6.37 26.50 -6.29
C ILE A 7 -6.89 25.18 -5.70
N SER A 8 -6.63 24.03 -6.33
CA SER A 8 -7.18 22.74 -5.90
C SER A 8 -6.16 21.61 -5.84
N PHE A 9 -5.04 21.81 -5.13
CA PHE A 9 -4.10 20.71 -4.82
C PHE A 9 -4.43 20.10 -3.45
N ILE A 10 -4.86 18.83 -3.43
CA ILE A 10 -5.09 18.05 -2.21
C ILE A 10 -3.99 16.98 -2.12
N PRO A 11 -2.90 17.24 -1.39
CA PRO A 11 -1.78 16.32 -1.30
C PRO A 11 -2.15 15.03 -0.57
N TYR A 12 -1.56 13.94 -1.02
CA TYR A 12 -1.43 12.69 -0.28
C TYR A 12 0.04 12.39 -0.10
N VAL A 13 0.43 12.10 1.15
CA VAL A 13 1.77 11.65 1.48
C VAL A 13 1.64 10.23 2.00
N GLN A 14 2.13 9.26 1.21
CA GLN A 14 2.38 7.93 1.72
C GLN A 14 3.53 8.04 2.74
N LEU A 15 3.21 7.95 4.03
CA LEU A 15 4.18 8.20 5.12
C LEU A 15 5.40 7.28 5.04
N HIS A 16 5.22 6.07 4.52
CA HIS A 16 6.24 5.04 4.38
C HIS A 16 6.38 4.61 2.92
N GLU A 17 6.79 3.37 2.70
CA GLU A 17 6.90 2.83 1.36
C GLU A 17 5.51 2.53 0.77
N PHE A 18 5.45 2.43 -0.56
CA PHE A 18 4.22 2.03 -1.27
C PHE A 18 3.68 0.68 -0.78
N GLU A 19 4.57 -0.22 -0.36
CA GLU A 19 4.23 -1.53 0.20
C GLU A 19 3.38 -1.48 1.46
N ALA A 20 3.30 -0.35 2.18
CA ALA A 20 2.35 -0.23 3.28
C ALA A 20 0.89 -0.42 2.78
N LEU A 21 0.56 0.01 1.55
CA LEU A 21 -0.73 -0.30 0.92
C LEU A 21 -0.85 -1.79 0.59
N LEU A 22 0.23 -2.42 0.11
CA LEU A 22 0.25 -3.86 -0.17
C LEU A 22 -0.02 -4.70 1.09
N LEU A 23 0.50 -4.25 2.23
CA LEU A 23 0.31 -4.92 3.53
C LEU A 23 -1.12 -4.77 4.07
N ALA A 24 -2.01 -4.03 3.41
CA ALA A 24 -3.44 -4.02 3.72
C ALA A 24 -4.10 -5.40 3.53
N ASP A 25 -3.63 -6.16 2.54
CA ASP A 25 -4.02 -7.54 2.30
C ASP A 25 -2.85 -8.34 1.65
N PRO A 26 -1.89 -8.82 2.46
CA PRO A 26 -0.74 -9.55 1.95
C PRO A 26 -1.10 -10.88 1.28
N GLU A 27 -2.32 -11.39 1.46
CA GLU A 27 -2.77 -12.64 0.80
C GLU A 27 -2.66 -12.53 -0.71
N ARG A 28 -2.84 -11.32 -1.25
CA ARG A 28 -2.77 -11.04 -2.69
C ARG A 28 -1.39 -11.28 -3.29
N LEU A 29 -0.34 -11.37 -2.48
CA LEU A 29 0.98 -11.83 -2.96
C LEU A 29 0.94 -13.25 -3.54
N VAL A 30 0.00 -14.11 -3.11
CA VAL A 30 -0.11 -15.49 -3.62
C VAL A 30 -0.50 -15.52 -5.10
N SER A 31 -1.16 -14.50 -5.64
CA SER A 31 -1.52 -14.45 -7.06
C SER A 31 -0.28 -14.37 -7.98
N LEU A 32 0.77 -13.70 -7.51
CA LEU A 32 2.05 -13.56 -8.23
C LEU A 32 3.13 -14.52 -7.72
N TYR A 33 2.97 -15.07 -6.51
CA TYR A 33 3.85 -16.04 -5.89
C TYR A 33 3.09 -17.29 -5.38
N PRO A 34 2.50 -18.10 -6.28
CA PRO A 34 1.62 -19.21 -5.90
C PRO A 34 2.29 -20.23 -4.97
N ASP A 35 3.60 -20.48 -5.18
CA ASP A 35 4.37 -21.42 -4.36
C ASP A 35 4.81 -20.86 -3.00
N LYS A 36 4.46 -19.61 -2.69
CA LYS A 36 4.90 -18.91 -1.47
C LYS A 36 3.80 -18.75 -0.42
N LYS A 37 2.70 -19.51 -0.49
CA LYS A 37 1.59 -19.44 0.49
C LYS A 37 2.06 -19.50 1.94
N THR A 38 2.92 -20.46 2.29
CA THR A 38 3.49 -20.58 3.66
C THR A 38 4.29 -19.35 4.08
N ALA A 39 4.98 -18.69 3.14
CA ALA A 39 5.74 -17.48 3.41
C ALA A 39 4.82 -16.27 3.62
N VAL A 40 3.76 -16.15 2.80
CA VAL A 40 2.70 -15.14 2.96
C VAL A 40 1.99 -15.28 4.31
N ASP A 41 1.66 -16.51 4.73
CA ASP A 41 1.06 -16.74 6.06
C ASP A 41 1.98 -16.28 7.20
N ARG A 42 3.30 -16.43 7.05
CA ARG A 42 4.28 -15.95 8.04
C ARG A 42 4.35 -14.43 8.05
N LEU A 43 4.31 -13.79 6.88
CA LEU A 43 4.22 -12.33 6.78
C LEU A 43 2.94 -11.80 7.45
N GLN A 44 1.78 -12.40 7.17
CA GLN A 44 0.50 -12.03 7.80
C GLN A 44 0.54 -12.17 9.32
N ARG A 45 1.12 -13.27 9.84
CA ARG A 45 1.31 -13.43 11.29
C ARG A 45 2.27 -12.38 11.86
N GLU A 46 3.33 -12.02 11.16
CA GLU A 46 4.29 -11.01 11.62
C GLU A 46 3.62 -9.64 11.78
N ILE A 47 2.73 -9.26 10.86
CA ILE A 47 2.08 -7.95 10.88
C ILE A 47 0.69 -7.97 11.56
N LEU A 48 0.32 -9.09 12.17
CA LEU A 48 -1.01 -9.26 12.77
C LEU A 48 -1.23 -8.21 13.87
N GLY A 49 -2.34 -7.49 13.78
CA GLY A 49 -2.69 -6.41 14.72
C GLY A 49 -2.01 -5.07 14.45
N MET A 50 -1.12 -4.99 13.46
CA MET A 50 -0.56 -3.71 13.01
C MET A 50 -1.51 -3.02 12.02
N HIS A 51 -1.53 -1.70 12.06
CA HIS A 51 -2.18 -0.88 11.05
C HIS A 51 -1.23 -0.73 9.85
N PRO A 52 -1.65 -1.01 8.60
CA PRO A 52 -0.76 -1.02 7.44
C PRO A 52 0.03 0.27 7.23
N GLU A 53 -0.61 1.42 7.49
CA GLU A 53 0.01 2.75 7.36
C GLU A 53 1.05 3.05 8.44
N ASP A 54 1.05 2.31 9.55
CA ASP A 54 1.97 2.48 10.68
C ASP A 54 3.16 1.50 10.64
N ILE A 55 3.21 0.61 9.64
CA ILE A 55 4.28 -0.39 9.51
C ILE A 55 5.57 0.30 9.07
N ASN A 56 6.34 0.85 10.02
CA ASN A 56 7.72 1.29 9.81
C ASN A 56 8.43 1.64 11.13
N GLU A 57 8.57 0.67 12.04
CA GLU A 57 9.18 0.95 13.34
C GLU A 57 10.69 1.26 13.24
N LYS A 58 11.40 0.64 12.27
CA LYS A 58 12.85 0.74 12.08
C LYS A 58 13.22 0.49 10.60
N PRO A 59 14.40 0.95 10.11
CA PRO A 59 14.85 0.66 8.74
C PRO A 59 14.89 -0.82 8.38
N SER A 60 15.15 -1.70 9.35
CA SER A 60 15.16 -3.15 9.17
C SER A 60 13.76 -3.79 9.18
N SER A 61 12.73 -3.05 9.59
CA SER A 61 11.32 -3.49 9.65
C SER A 61 10.40 -2.66 8.75
N ALA A 62 10.97 -1.96 7.77
CA ALA A 62 10.24 -1.27 6.72
C ALA A 62 9.35 -2.25 5.93
N PRO A 63 8.21 -1.79 5.35
CA PRO A 63 7.25 -2.65 4.66
C PRO A 63 7.87 -3.61 3.64
N SER A 64 8.73 -3.10 2.76
CA SER A 64 9.38 -3.94 1.75
C SER A 64 10.34 -4.95 2.35
N LYS A 65 11.05 -4.60 3.44
CA LYS A 65 11.97 -5.51 4.12
C LYS A 65 11.24 -6.66 4.81
N ARG A 66 10.01 -6.46 5.29
CA ARG A 66 9.16 -7.55 5.81
C ARG A 66 8.75 -8.52 4.70
N ILE A 67 8.37 -8.01 3.52
CA ILE A 67 8.05 -8.86 2.38
C ILE A 67 9.30 -9.63 1.93
N ILE A 68 10.43 -8.95 1.74
CA ILE A 68 11.70 -9.55 1.29
C ILE A 68 12.20 -10.63 2.25
N LYS A 69 12.01 -10.45 3.57
CA LYS A 69 12.36 -11.45 4.58
C LYS A 69 11.70 -12.82 4.31
N TYR A 70 10.47 -12.83 3.78
CA TYR A 70 9.72 -14.05 3.52
C TYR A 70 9.71 -14.45 2.04
N ILE A 71 9.85 -13.47 1.14
CA ILE A 71 9.88 -13.64 -0.32
C ILE A 71 11.08 -12.85 -0.86
N PRO A 72 12.30 -13.39 -0.81
CA PRO A 72 13.51 -12.68 -1.22
C PRO A 72 13.47 -12.18 -2.67
N GLU A 73 12.77 -12.90 -3.56
CA GLU A 73 12.60 -12.56 -4.96
C GLU A 73 11.91 -11.19 -5.17
N TYR A 74 11.12 -10.75 -4.18
CA TYR A 74 10.45 -9.45 -4.21
C TYR A 74 11.43 -8.28 -4.30
N GLU A 75 12.67 -8.40 -3.79
CA GLU A 75 13.63 -7.28 -3.75
C GLU A 75 13.93 -6.73 -5.15
N GLY A 76 14.12 -7.61 -6.14
CA GLY A 76 14.35 -7.23 -7.53
C GLY A 76 13.08 -6.94 -8.33
N GLN A 77 11.90 -7.24 -7.78
CA GLN A 77 10.61 -7.19 -8.49
C GLN A 77 9.65 -6.12 -7.93
N LYS A 78 10.04 -5.46 -6.84
CA LYS A 78 9.24 -4.48 -6.09
C LYS A 78 8.47 -3.50 -6.99
N ALA A 79 9.17 -2.82 -7.91
CA ALA A 79 8.56 -1.81 -8.77
C ALA A 79 7.50 -2.36 -9.75
N GLN A 80 7.54 -3.67 -10.05
CA GLN A 80 6.60 -4.32 -10.96
C GLN A 80 5.46 -5.00 -10.20
N VAL A 81 5.80 -5.68 -9.10
CA VAL A 81 4.87 -6.50 -8.33
C VAL A 81 3.99 -5.65 -7.41
N ALA A 82 4.55 -4.62 -6.76
CA ALA A 82 3.78 -3.85 -5.78
C ALA A 82 2.49 -3.23 -6.38
N PRO A 83 2.54 -2.56 -7.54
CA PRO A 83 1.35 -1.97 -8.14
C PRO A 83 0.29 -3.02 -8.53
N LEU A 84 0.72 -4.17 -9.08
CA LEU A 84 -0.18 -5.25 -9.48
C LEU A 84 -0.89 -5.88 -8.29
N VAL A 85 -0.18 -6.06 -7.17
CA VAL A 85 -0.79 -6.58 -5.93
C VAL A 85 -1.78 -5.55 -5.37
N VAL A 86 -1.41 -4.27 -5.31
CA VAL A 86 -2.29 -3.21 -4.80
C VAL A 86 -3.54 -3.05 -5.68
N GLU A 87 -3.42 -3.24 -6.99
CA GLU A 87 -4.55 -3.32 -7.91
C GLU A 87 -5.49 -4.50 -7.58
N ASP A 88 -4.95 -5.70 -7.35
CA ASP A 88 -5.72 -6.89 -6.97
C ASP A 88 -6.38 -6.78 -5.58
N ILE A 89 -5.76 -6.04 -4.64
CA ILE A 89 -6.38 -5.71 -3.34
C ILE A 89 -7.65 -4.86 -3.56
N GLY A 90 -7.57 -3.89 -4.46
CA GLY A 90 -8.68 -3.04 -4.86
C GLY A 90 -9.03 -1.92 -3.88
N LEU A 91 -9.74 -0.91 -4.41
CA LEU A 91 -9.99 0.35 -3.71
C LEU A 91 -10.79 0.19 -2.42
N LEU A 92 -11.81 -0.68 -2.41
CA LEU A 92 -12.66 -0.91 -1.24
C LEU A 92 -11.82 -1.36 -0.04
N ARG A 93 -10.98 -2.38 -0.24
CA ARG A 93 -10.16 -2.96 0.83
C ARG A 93 -9.08 -2.00 1.31
N LEU A 94 -8.44 -1.27 0.40
CA LEU A 94 -7.48 -0.24 0.75
C LEU A 94 -8.12 0.84 1.63
N ARG A 95 -9.32 1.30 1.29
CA ARG A 95 -10.03 2.31 2.09
C ARG A 95 -10.48 1.80 3.46
N GLU A 96 -10.85 0.54 3.57
CA GLU A 96 -11.18 -0.09 4.86
C GLU A 96 -9.97 -0.20 5.79
N ARG A 97 -8.77 -0.41 5.23
CA ARG A 97 -7.57 -0.80 5.98
C ARG A 97 -6.56 0.34 6.15
N CYS A 98 -6.63 1.38 5.34
CA CYS A 98 -5.70 2.51 5.30
C CYS A 98 -6.48 3.82 5.48
N SER A 99 -6.58 4.29 6.72
CA SER A 99 -7.38 5.46 7.10
C SER A 99 -6.95 6.76 6.42
N HIS A 100 -5.64 7.03 6.31
CA HIS A 100 -5.14 8.24 5.67
C HIS A 100 -5.38 8.22 4.16
N PHE A 101 -5.20 7.06 3.53
CA PHE A 101 -5.57 6.85 2.14
C PHE A 101 -7.08 7.06 1.92
N ASN A 102 -7.92 6.50 2.79
CA ASN A 102 -9.37 6.71 2.71
C ASN A 102 -9.77 8.18 2.88
N ASP A 103 -9.19 8.88 3.84
CA ASP A 103 -9.47 10.30 4.07
C ASP A 103 -9.11 11.14 2.85
N TRP A 104 -8.00 10.82 2.19
CA TRP A 104 -7.60 11.48 0.95
C TRP A 104 -8.58 11.21 -0.18
N ILE A 105 -8.93 9.94 -0.45
CA ILE A 105 -9.91 9.59 -1.48
C ILE A 105 -11.27 10.25 -1.20
N THR A 106 -11.72 10.23 0.06
CA THR A 106 -13.00 10.86 0.46
C THR A 106 -13.00 12.37 0.20
N LYS A 107 -11.88 13.05 0.46
CA LYS A 107 -11.73 14.48 0.11
C LYS A 107 -11.78 14.70 -1.40
N LEU A 108 -11.17 13.82 -2.20
CA LEU A 108 -11.21 13.90 -3.66
C LEU A 108 -12.62 13.65 -4.21
N GLU A 109 -13.36 12.67 -3.68
CA GLU A 109 -14.74 12.38 -4.08
C GLU A 109 -15.71 13.51 -3.74
N GLY A 110 -15.43 14.26 -2.67
CA GLY A 110 -16.16 15.47 -2.30
C GLY A 110 -15.92 16.67 -3.21
N LEU A 111 -14.98 16.59 -4.16
CA LEU A 111 -14.75 17.62 -5.17
C LEU A 111 -15.79 17.49 -6.29
N THR A 112 -17.03 17.88 -6.01
CA THR A 112 -17.98 18.17 -7.07
C THR A 112 -17.54 19.43 -7.80
N ALA A 113 -17.32 19.35 -9.12
CA ALA A 113 -17.26 20.53 -9.94
C ALA A 113 -18.60 21.27 -9.79
N THR A 114 -18.57 22.50 -9.27
CA THR A 114 -19.67 23.43 -9.50
C THR A 114 -19.80 23.57 -11.02
N VAL A 115 -20.91 23.08 -11.57
CA VAL A 115 -21.26 23.18 -12.99
C VAL A 115 -21.29 24.64 -13.41
#